data_AF-A0A2R6QUF6-F1
#
_entry.id   AF-A0A2R6QUF6-F1
#
_cell.length_a   1.000
_cell.length_b   1.000
_cell.length_c   1.000
_cell.angle_alpha   90.00
_cell.angle_beta   90.00
_cell.angle_gamma   90.00
#
_symmetry.space_group_name_H-M   'P 1'
#
loop_
_entity.id
_entity.type
_entity.pdbx_description
1 polymer ?
#
loop_
_entity_poly.entity_id
_entity_poly.type
_entity_poly.pdbx_seq_one_letter_code
_entity_poly.pdbx_strand_id
1 'polypeptide(L)'
;MGELETSEKEMVVSQIGVGGFAPYVTAKMLVDFFKDNIGLVWRCRLKTSSTPPESYPNFNIDTAAIRGTIEYQKVKPHAFIHFAIPDSAKSALDATKHGELILGNQPLIISVGPENPYTMSQRRRDVDPYRLSNSDVKLEVGILASQDMFFVGWKGSNSEADFVVDPFNRSCTFLFSKDTAFSLKGTNKNAIIRCNFKIEFLVRDINVIRQYRDMSSLIIVLQLDSSPSLFYRTADDDIAESVPFDLLDDEDPWIRTTDFTSSGAIGRCNTYRISIPPRHGLRLKKAMDFLSQQRVWIEAPTST
;
A
#
# COMPACT_ATOMS: atom_id res chain seq x y z
N MET A 1 17.62 -11.08 -40.32
CA MET A 1 18.13 -12.13 -39.41
C MET A 1 18.77 -11.40 -38.25
N GLY A 2 18.13 -11.48 -37.09
CA GLY A 2 18.39 -10.62 -35.93
C GLY A 2 17.22 -10.79 -34.96
N GLU A 3 17.31 -11.84 -34.16
CA GLU A 3 16.36 -12.22 -33.12
C GLU A 3 16.30 -11.13 -32.04
N LEU A 4 15.10 -10.63 -31.77
CA LEU A 4 14.76 -9.95 -30.52
C LEU A 4 13.81 -10.90 -29.79
N GLU A 5 14.38 -11.95 -29.22
CA GLU A 5 13.72 -12.69 -28.15
C GLU A 5 13.56 -11.71 -26.97
N THR A 6 12.37 -11.14 -26.86
CA THR A 6 11.89 -10.54 -25.63
C THR A 6 11.98 -11.60 -24.55
N SER A 7 12.94 -11.45 -23.62
CA SER A 7 13.02 -12.35 -22.48
C SER A 7 11.71 -12.27 -21.71
N GLU A 8 10.97 -13.38 -21.70
CA GLU A 8 9.84 -13.56 -20.80
C GLU A 8 10.35 -13.34 -19.37
N LYS A 9 9.88 -12.27 -18.73
CA LYS A 9 10.21 -12.00 -17.33
C LYS A 9 9.65 -13.15 -16.50
N GLU A 10 10.53 -14.03 -16.04
CA GLU A 10 10.21 -15.17 -15.18
C GLU A 10 9.35 -14.69 -13.99
N MET A 11 8.07 -15.11 -13.96
CA MET A 11 7.18 -14.88 -12.83
C MET A 11 7.57 -15.82 -11.70
N VAL A 12 7.93 -15.26 -10.55
CA VAL A 12 8.52 -16.03 -9.45
C VAL A 12 7.60 -15.92 -8.24
N VAL A 13 6.76 -16.93 -8.05
CA VAL A 13 5.80 -16.92 -6.94
C VAL A 13 6.50 -17.25 -5.63
N SER A 14 6.57 -16.26 -4.73
CA SER A 14 7.11 -16.39 -3.37
C SER A 14 6.06 -16.24 -2.26
N GLN A 15 4.80 -16.00 -2.64
CA GLN A 15 3.69 -15.77 -1.71
C GLN A 15 2.61 -16.85 -1.83
N ILE A 16 2.01 -17.19 -0.71
CA ILE A 16 0.87 -18.12 -0.62
C ILE A 16 -0.25 -17.54 0.24
N GLY A 17 -1.48 -17.89 -0.09
CA GLY A 17 -2.65 -17.72 0.78
C GLY A 17 -2.86 -18.98 1.62
N VAL A 18 -3.11 -18.81 2.91
CA VAL A 18 -3.28 -19.89 3.89
C VAL A 18 -4.62 -19.74 4.59
N GLY A 19 -5.37 -20.83 4.74
CA GLY A 19 -6.61 -20.90 5.50
C GLY A 19 -6.76 -22.23 6.22
N GLY A 20 -7.95 -22.51 6.76
CA GLY A 20 -8.25 -23.79 7.41
C GLY A 20 -7.74 -23.94 8.85
N PHE A 21 -7.24 -22.87 9.46
CA PHE A 21 -6.76 -22.86 10.84
C PHE A 21 -7.77 -22.24 11.82
N ALA A 22 -7.57 -22.51 13.11
CA ALA A 22 -8.46 -22.07 14.17
C ALA A 22 -8.37 -20.55 14.45
N PRO A 23 -9.44 -19.91 14.99
CA PRO A 23 -9.46 -18.46 15.21
C PRO A 23 -8.43 -17.89 16.19
N TYR A 24 -7.82 -18.73 17.04
CA TYR A 24 -6.80 -18.30 18.00
C TYR A 24 -5.38 -18.24 17.41
N VAL A 25 -5.19 -18.73 16.19
CA VAL A 25 -3.89 -18.73 15.52
C VAL A 25 -3.50 -17.29 15.21
N THR A 26 -2.25 -16.93 15.52
CA THR A 26 -1.67 -15.61 15.23
C THR A 26 -0.74 -15.66 14.03
N ALA A 27 -0.41 -14.49 13.45
CA ALA A 27 0.57 -14.38 12.38
C ALA A 27 1.92 -14.94 12.80
N LYS A 28 2.33 -14.72 14.05
CA LYS A 28 3.58 -15.28 14.60
C LYS A 28 3.57 -16.80 14.63
N MET A 29 2.47 -17.43 15.04
CA MET A 29 2.36 -18.89 15.04
C MET A 29 2.50 -19.47 13.62
N LEU A 30 1.94 -18.79 12.62
CA LEU A 30 2.10 -19.18 11.22
C LEU A 30 3.54 -19.01 10.74
N VAL A 31 4.20 -17.89 11.08
CA VAL A 31 5.63 -17.68 10.75
C VAL A 31 6.48 -18.81 11.33
N ASP A 32 6.33 -19.10 12.63
CA ASP A 32 7.13 -20.11 13.31
C ASP A 32 6.85 -21.51 12.71
N PHE A 33 5.58 -21.85 12.46
CA PHE A 33 5.20 -23.12 11.83
C PHE A 33 5.78 -23.30 10.41
N PHE A 34 5.62 -22.32 9.53
CA PHE A 34 6.12 -22.45 8.15
C PHE A 34 7.65 -22.38 8.08
N LYS A 35 8.29 -21.66 9.00
CA LYS A 35 9.75 -21.66 9.14
C LYS A 35 10.29 -23.04 9.48
N ASP A 36 9.63 -23.76 10.39
CA ASP A 36 10.08 -25.08 10.84
C ASP A 36 9.76 -26.20 9.83
N ASN A 37 8.70 -26.06 9.03
CA ASN A 37 8.22 -27.13 8.15
C ASN A 37 8.56 -26.93 6.66
N ILE A 38 8.72 -25.69 6.18
CA ILE A 38 8.85 -25.40 4.75
C ILE A 38 10.09 -24.55 4.45
N GLY A 39 10.27 -23.44 5.15
CA GLY A 39 11.40 -22.54 4.90
C GLY A 39 11.19 -21.13 5.43
N LEU A 40 12.24 -20.31 5.31
CA LEU A 40 12.29 -18.97 5.91
C LEU A 40 11.14 -18.09 5.39
N VAL A 41 10.37 -17.54 6.33
CA VAL A 41 9.26 -16.60 6.07
C VAL A 41 9.73 -15.17 6.36
N TRP A 42 9.53 -14.25 5.42
CA TRP A 42 9.80 -12.81 5.58
C TRP A 42 8.63 -12.07 6.22
N ARG A 43 7.40 -12.39 5.82
CA ARG A 43 6.19 -11.76 6.35
C ARG A 43 5.02 -12.74 6.38
N CYS A 44 4.20 -12.64 7.41
CA CYS A 44 2.85 -13.17 7.45
C CYS A 44 1.89 -12.04 7.79
N ARG A 45 0.87 -11.82 6.96
CA ARG A 45 -0.30 -11.02 7.30
C ARG A 45 -1.47 -11.95 7.56
N LEU A 46 -1.95 -11.99 8.78
CA LEU A 46 -3.16 -12.70 9.17
C LEU A 46 -4.36 -11.74 9.15
N LYS A 47 -5.32 -12.06 8.29
CA LYS A 47 -6.55 -11.30 8.10
C LYS A 47 -7.71 -11.94 8.85
N THR A 48 -8.22 -11.19 9.81
CA THR A 48 -9.44 -11.53 10.57
C THR A 48 -10.53 -10.50 10.40
N SER A 49 -10.27 -9.42 9.65
CA SER A 49 -11.17 -8.29 9.44
C SER A 49 -11.57 -8.15 7.96
N SER A 50 -12.70 -7.50 7.71
CA SER A 50 -13.18 -7.21 6.36
C SER A 50 -14.09 -5.98 6.38
N THR A 51 -14.37 -5.38 5.23
CA THR A 51 -15.45 -4.39 5.17
C THR A 51 -16.80 -5.07 5.43
N PRO A 52 -17.79 -4.39 6.04
CA PRO A 52 -19.12 -4.96 6.22
C PRO A 52 -19.73 -5.30 4.85
N PRO A 53 -20.47 -6.41 4.73
CA PRO A 53 -21.10 -6.80 3.48
C PRO A 53 -21.99 -5.69 2.91
N GLU A 54 -21.92 -5.48 1.60
CA GLU A 54 -22.74 -4.50 0.87
C GLU A 54 -22.67 -3.06 1.42
N SER A 55 -21.56 -2.71 2.07
CA SER A 55 -21.30 -1.36 2.56
C SER A 55 -20.23 -0.67 1.72
N TYR A 56 -20.33 0.66 1.64
CA TYR A 56 -19.30 1.52 1.05
C TYR A 56 -18.80 2.53 2.09
N PRO A 57 -17.52 2.92 2.04
CA PRO A 57 -17.01 3.99 2.89
C PRO A 57 -17.85 5.27 2.78
N ASN A 58 -18.18 5.87 3.91
CA ASN A 58 -18.88 7.14 3.99
C ASN A 58 -17.97 8.23 4.55
N PHE A 59 -17.38 9.01 3.64
CA PHE A 59 -16.38 10.03 3.98
C PHE A 59 -16.98 11.35 4.51
N ASN A 60 -18.31 11.49 4.50
CA ASN A 60 -18.99 12.66 5.05
C ASN A 60 -19.19 12.59 6.56
N ILE A 61 -18.90 11.42 7.15
CA ILE A 61 -19.08 11.18 8.57
C ILE A 61 -17.77 11.51 9.30
N ASP A 62 -17.88 12.35 10.32
CA ASP A 62 -16.80 12.55 11.28
C ASP A 62 -16.70 11.36 12.23
N THR A 63 -15.67 10.54 12.04
CA THR A 63 -15.43 9.34 12.85
C THR A 63 -15.07 9.67 14.29
N ALA A 64 -14.52 10.85 14.58
CA ALA A 64 -14.19 11.26 15.94
C ALA A 64 -15.43 11.57 16.78
N ALA A 65 -16.55 11.92 16.13
CA ALA A 65 -17.81 12.27 16.79
C ALA A 65 -18.67 11.05 17.15
N ILE A 66 -18.37 9.86 16.59
CA ILE A 66 -19.19 8.65 16.81
C ILE A 66 -18.72 7.92 18.07
N ARG A 67 -19.68 7.56 18.93
CA ARG A 67 -19.46 6.71 20.10
C ARG A 67 -20.01 5.30 19.83
N GLY A 68 -19.16 4.30 19.97
CA GLY A 68 -19.51 2.88 19.88
C GLY A 68 -19.31 2.30 18.49
N THR A 69 -18.50 1.24 18.42
CA THR A 69 -18.29 0.42 17.22
C THR A 69 -19.26 -0.75 17.26
N ILE A 70 -19.91 -1.05 16.13
CA ILE A 70 -20.82 -2.19 16.03
C ILE A 70 -20.03 -3.37 15.49
N GLU A 71 -20.13 -4.51 16.18
CA GLU A 71 -19.63 -5.78 15.66
C GLU A 71 -20.47 -6.23 14.47
N TYR A 72 -19.80 -6.52 13.36
CA TYR A 72 -20.37 -7.13 12.17
C TYR A 72 -19.65 -8.46 11.92
N GLN A 73 -20.26 -9.31 11.08
CA GLN A 73 -19.66 -10.58 10.73
C GLN A 73 -18.35 -10.36 9.96
N LYS A 74 -17.24 -10.78 10.54
CA LYS A 74 -15.92 -10.73 9.92
C LYS A 74 -15.68 -11.96 9.03
N VAL A 75 -14.70 -11.85 8.14
CA VAL A 75 -14.25 -12.96 7.29
C VAL A 75 -13.71 -14.13 8.10
N LYS A 76 -13.76 -15.33 7.51
CA LYS A 76 -13.02 -16.48 8.04
C LYS A 76 -11.52 -16.14 8.06
N PRO A 77 -10.80 -16.46 9.14
CA PRO A 77 -9.37 -16.21 9.23
C PRO A 77 -8.62 -16.83 8.05
N HIS A 78 -7.78 -16.02 7.41
CA HIS A 78 -6.88 -16.43 6.35
C HIS A 78 -5.62 -15.56 6.41
N ALA A 79 -4.51 -16.04 5.88
CA ALA A 79 -3.24 -15.34 5.95
C ALA A 79 -2.54 -15.31 4.59
N PHE A 80 -1.70 -14.29 4.40
CA PHE A 80 -0.79 -14.16 3.27
C PHE A 80 0.64 -14.33 3.80
N ILE A 81 1.34 -15.35 3.31
CA ILE A 81 2.70 -15.68 3.74
C ILE A 81 3.65 -15.42 2.59
N HIS A 82 4.71 -14.66 2.86
CA HIS A 82 5.79 -14.37 1.93
C HIS A 82 7.06 -15.09 2.38
N PHE A 83 7.52 -16.05 1.58
CA PHE A 83 8.79 -16.75 1.80
C PHE A 83 9.99 -15.98 1.26
N ALA A 84 11.14 -16.22 1.87
CA ALA A 84 12.42 -15.70 1.40
C ALA A 84 12.85 -16.30 0.06
N ILE A 85 12.45 -17.55 -0.20
CA ILE A 85 12.80 -18.30 -1.41
C ILE A 85 11.52 -18.75 -2.11
N PRO A 86 11.39 -18.53 -3.43
CA PRO A 86 10.20 -18.91 -4.20
C PRO A 86 9.86 -20.39 -4.15
N ASP A 87 10.89 -21.26 -4.14
CA ASP A 87 10.69 -22.70 -4.08
C ASP A 87 9.97 -23.14 -2.81
N SER A 88 10.07 -22.37 -1.71
CA SER A 88 9.30 -22.63 -0.49
C SER A 88 7.78 -22.49 -0.72
N ALA A 89 7.32 -21.59 -1.58
CA ALA A 89 5.90 -21.47 -1.92
C ALA A 89 5.40 -22.72 -2.68
N LYS A 90 6.23 -23.28 -3.58
CA LYS A 90 5.95 -24.53 -4.28
C LYS A 90 5.94 -25.72 -3.31
N SER A 91 6.96 -25.82 -2.45
CA SER A 91 7.06 -26.86 -1.42
C SER A 91 5.87 -26.83 -0.46
N ALA A 92 5.40 -25.65 -0.06
CA ALA A 92 4.20 -25.52 0.77
C ALA A 92 2.96 -26.08 0.07
N LEU A 93 2.77 -25.77 -1.21
CA LEU A 93 1.64 -26.27 -1.99
C LEU A 93 1.68 -27.79 -2.13
N ASP A 94 2.86 -28.36 -2.37
CA ASP A 94 3.04 -29.81 -2.48
C ASP A 94 2.85 -30.51 -1.14
N ALA A 95 3.40 -30.00 -0.03
CA ALA A 95 3.19 -30.53 1.31
C ALA A 95 1.69 -30.57 1.70
N THR A 96 0.89 -29.59 1.27
CA THR A 96 -0.57 -29.60 1.46
C THR A 96 -1.27 -30.72 0.70
N LYS A 97 -0.86 -30.99 -0.54
CA LYS A 97 -1.44 -32.10 -1.33
C LYS A 97 -1.18 -33.45 -0.68
N HIS A 98 -0.06 -33.58 0.04
CA HIS A 98 0.30 -34.78 0.79
C HIS A 98 -0.30 -34.81 2.21
N GLY A 99 -1.03 -33.77 2.63
CA GLY A 99 -1.68 -33.70 3.95
C GLY A 99 -0.70 -33.47 5.11
N GLU A 100 0.49 -32.95 4.84
CA GLU A 100 1.58 -32.80 5.81
C GLU A 100 1.44 -31.52 6.66
N LEU A 101 0.76 -30.51 6.13
CA LEU A 101 0.59 -29.21 6.81
C LEU A 101 -0.61 -29.23 7.75
N ILE A 102 -0.38 -29.63 9.01
CA ILE A 102 -1.39 -29.69 10.06
C ILE A 102 -0.98 -28.77 11.22
N LEU A 103 -1.79 -27.75 11.51
CA LEU A 103 -1.58 -26.83 12.63
C LEU A 103 -2.73 -26.94 13.63
N GLY A 104 -2.43 -27.29 14.88
CA GLY A 104 -3.45 -27.41 15.93
C GLY A 104 -4.51 -28.49 15.63
N ASN A 105 -4.09 -29.60 15.02
CA ASN A 105 -4.97 -30.69 14.56
C ASN A 105 -5.98 -30.26 13.47
N GLN A 106 -5.71 -29.16 12.77
CA GLN A 106 -6.47 -28.72 11.61
C GLN A 106 -5.56 -28.73 10.36
N PRO A 107 -5.96 -29.41 9.27
CA PRO A 107 -5.21 -29.37 8.03
C PRO A 107 -5.29 -27.96 7.41
N LEU A 108 -4.14 -27.42 7.02
CA LEU A 108 -4.07 -26.12 6.38
C LEU A 108 -4.51 -26.21 4.92
N ILE A 109 -5.23 -25.18 4.47
CA ILE A 109 -5.63 -25.02 3.07
C ILE A 109 -4.68 -23.99 2.46
N ILE A 110 -3.90 -24.41 1.47
CA ILE A 110 -2.97 -23.55 0.76
C ILE A 110 -3.52 -23.24 -0.61
N SER A 111 -3.49 -21.95 -0.94
CA SER A 111 -3.79 -21.42 -2.25
C SER A 111 -2.59 -20.62 -2.73
N VAL A 112 -2.23 -20.82 -3.98
CA VAL A 112 -1.39 -19.86 -4.68
C VAL A 112 -2.37 -18.97 -5.44
N GLY A 113 -2.20 -17.64 -5.35
CA GLY A 113 -3.03 -16.74 -6.14
C GLY A 113 -3.02 -17.16 -7.62
N PRO A 114 -4.07 -16.89 -8.40
CA PRO A 114 -3.99 -17.07 -9.84
C PRO A 114 -2.75 -16.35 -10.36
N GLU A 115 -2.22 -16.76 -11.52
CA GLU A 115 -1.23 -16.00 -12.28
C GLU A 115 -1.77 -14.57 -12.50
N ASN A 116 -1.62 -13.72 -11.49
CA ASN A 116 -2.32 -12.46 -11.39
C ASN A 116 -1.60 -11.53 -12.37
N PRO A 117 -2.27 -11.00 -13.41
CA PRO A 117 -1.64 -10.09 -14.37
C PRO A 117 -1.16 -8.79 -13.69
N TYR A 118 -1.60 -8.52 -12.46
CA TYR A 118 -1.15 -7.43 -11.59
C TYR A 118 -0.04 -7.93 -10.64
N THR A 119 1.03 -8.47 -11.21
CA THR A 119 2.14 -9.12 -10.50
C THR A 119 2.74 -8.29 -9.35
N MET A 120 2.54 -8.74 -8.11
CA MET A 120 3.44 -8.46 -6.97
C MET A 120 4.43 -9.61 -6.71
N SER A 121 4.30 -10.71 -7.45
CA SER A 121 5.19 -11.87 -7.52
C SER A 121 6.29 -11.75 -8.60
N GLN A 122 6.52 -10.55 -9.15
CA GLN A 122 7.73 -10.33 -9.95
C GLN A 122 8.91 -10.10 -9.01
N ARG A 123 9.88 -11.02 -9.04
CA ARG A 123 11.16 -10.85 -8.36
C ARG A 123 11.84 -9.59 -8.91
N ARG A 124 11.73 -8.48 -8.17
CA ARG A 124 12.53 -7.26 -8.37
C ARG A 124 13.96 -7.62 -8.02
N ARG A 125 14.74 -8.16 -8.96
CA ARG A 125 16.08 -8.66 -8.62
C ARG A 125 17.00 -7.55 -8.12
N ASP A 126 16.83 -6.29 -8.59
CA ASP A 126 17.87 -5.25 -8.38
C ASP A 126 17.39 -3.81 -8.11
N VAL A 127 16.08 -3.53 -7.96
CA VAL A 127 15.60 -2.13 -7.84
C VAL A 127 14.61 -1.94 -6.71
N ASP A 128 15.12 -1.38 -5.61
CA ASP A 128 14.32 -1.03 -4.44
C ASP A 128 13.55 0.28 -4.65
N PRO A 129 12.31 0.38 -4.15
CA PRO A 129 11.58 1.64 -4.16
C PRO A 129 12.23 2.66 -3.22
N TYR A 130 12.16 3.94 -3.58
CA TYR A 130 12.56 5.03 -2.70
C TYR A 130 11.41 5.34 -1.73
N ARG A 131 11.43 4.65 -0.59
CA ARG A 131 10.44 4.83 0.47
C ARG A 131 10.86 5.93 1.45
N LEU A 132 10.07 6.99 1.51
CA LEU A 132 10.16 8.06 2.49
C LEU A 132 9.18 7.77 3.63
N SER A 133 9.53 6.76 4.43
CA SER A 133 8.79 6.36 5.63
C SER A 133 9.43 6.93 6.89
N ASN A 134 8.65 7.00 7.97
CA ASN A 134 9.00 7.46 9.33
C ASN A 134 8.46 8.87 9.68
N SER A 135 7.14 9.04 9.55
CA SER A 135 6.34 9.83 10.51
C SER A 135 6.34 11.36 10.47
N ASP A 136 6.57 12.00 9.32
CA ASP A 136 6.34 13.46 9.20
C ASP A 136 6.12 13.92 7.74
N VAL A 137 5.97 12.98 6.79
CA VAL A 137 5.61 13.38 5.42
C VAL A 137 4.17 13.90 5.47
N LYS A 138 4.00 15.19 5.17
CA LYS A 138 2.69 15.83 5.12
C LYS A 138 2.27 15.98 3.68
N LEU A 139 1.06 15.55 3.38
CA LEU A 139 0.46 15.69 2.07
C LEU A 139 -0.65 16.73 2.12
N GLU A 140 -0.63 17.69 1.21
CA GLU A 140 -1.72 18.63 0.97
C GLU A 140 -2.09 18.57 -0.51
N VAL A 141 -3.38 18.54 -0.79
CA VAL A 141 -3.92 18.41 -2.15
C VAL A 141 -4.78 19.64 -2.44
N GLY A 142 -4.57 20.24 -3.60
CA GLY A 142 -5.16 21.53 -3.91
C GLY A 142 -4.98 22.00 -5.35
N ILE A 143 -5.30 23.26 -5.57
CA ILE A 143 -5.19 23.93 -6.87
C ILE A 143 -4.14 25.03 -6.75
N LEU A 144 -3.18 25.03 -7.67
CA LEU A 144 -2.21 26.10 -7.81
C LEU A 144 -2.76 27.15 -8.78
N ALA A 145 -3.26 28.26 -8.24
CA ALA A 145 -3.88 29.33 -9.05
C ALA A 145 -2.85 30.29 -9.67
N SER A 146 -1.68 30.42 -9.04
CA SER A 146 -0.53 31.16 -9.55
C SER A 146 0.76 30.58 -8.95
N GLN A 147 1.93 31.12 -9.28
CA GLN A 147 3.22 30.63 -8.76
C GLN A 147 3.25 30.52 -7.23
N ASP A 148 2.62 31.46 -6.53
CA ASP A 148 2.66 31.53 -5.06
C ASP A 148 1.30 31.29 -4.38
N MET A 149 0.21 31.14 -5.15
CA MET A 149 -1.14 30.92 -4.60
C MET A 149 -1.58 29.47 -4.71
N PHE A 150 -1.41 28.73 -3.61
CA PHE A 150 -1.87 27.35 -3.47
C PHE A 150 -3.12 27.28 -2.57
N PHE A 151 -4.26 26.92 -3.18
CA PHE A 151 -5.52 26.71 -2.46
C PHE A 151 -5.65 25.26 -2.05
N VAL A 152 -5.60 25.01 -0.74
CA VAL A 152 -5.69 23.64 -0.21
C VAL A 152 -7.15 23.17 -0.21
N GLY A 153 -7.43 22.12 -0.95
CA GLY A 153 -8.74 21.44 -0.96
C GLY A 153 -8.82 20.31 0.06
N TRP A 154 -7.69 19.69 0.40
CA TRP A 154 -7.58 18.68 1.43
C TRP A 154 -6.18 18.64 2.04
N LYS A 155 -6.11 18.31 3.33
CA LYS A 155 -4.87 18.03 4.05
C LYS A 155 -4.91 16.61 4.56
N GLY A 156 -3.84 15.86 4.33
CA GLY A 156 -3.57 14.62 5.04
C GLY A 156 -3.71 14.86 6.54
N SER A 157 -4.30 13.89 7.24
CA SER A 157 -4.28 13.90 8.69
C SER A 157 -2.83 14.02 9.19
N ASN A 158 -2.63 14.55 10.39
CA ASN A 158 -1.30 14.65 11.03
C ASN A 158 -0.62 13.27 11.27
N SER A 159 -1.22 12.20 10.79
CA SER A 159 -0.72 10.83 10.80
C SER A 159 0.30 10.61 9.70
N GLU A 160 1.26 9.75 10.04
CA GLU A 160 2.36 9.24 9.23
C GLU A 160 1.88 8.77 7.85
N ALA A 161 2.09 9.58 6.82
CA ALA A 161 1.98 9.13 5.44
C ALA A 161 3.36 8.67 4.97
N ASP A 162 3.39 7.62 4.17
CA ASP A 162 4.56 7.23 3.40
C ASP A 162 4.43 7.80 1.99
N PHE A 163 5.53 8.34 1.47
CA PHE A 163 5.65 8.60 0.03
C PHE A 163 6.67 7.63 -0.56
N VAL A 164 6.23 6.89 -1.57
CA VAL A 164 7.02 5.84 -2.22
C VAL A 164 7.14 6.17 -3.69
N VAL A 165 8.37 6.26 -4.19
CA VAL A 165 8.65 6.31 -5.63
C VAL A 165 9.18 4.96 -6.04
N ASP A 166 8.49 4.29 -6.96
CA ASP A 166 8.81 2.94 -7.42
C ASP A 166 9.39 2.99 -8.85
N PRO A 167 10.72 2.84 -9.01
CA PRO A 167 11.33 2.89 -10.33
C PRO A 167 10.95 1.72 -11.24
N PHE A 168 10.59 0.58 -10.64
CA PHE A 168 10.23 -0.63 -11.39
C PHE A 168 8.86 -0.47 -12.06
N ASN A 169 7.87 -0.04 -11.27
CA ASN A 169 6.52 0.21 -11.77
C ASN A 169 6.38 1.58 -12.46
N ARG A 170 7.39 2.45 -12.31
CA ARG A 170 7.33 3.87 -12.70
C ARG A 170 6.08 4.53 -12.13
N SER A 171 5.83 4.29 -10.85
CA SER A 171 4.70 4.84 -10.11
C SER A 171 5.16 5.56 -8.85
N CYS A 172 4.30 6.47 -8.40
CA CYS A 172 4.44 7.17 -7.14
C CYS A 172 3.19 6.87 -6.30
N THR A 173 3.42 6.61 -5.01
CA THR A 173 2.37 6.13 -4.12
C THR A 173 2.41 6.87 -2.79
N PHE A 174 1.25 7.32 -2.32
CA PHE A 174 1.05 7.71 -0.92
C PHE A 174 0.30 6.62 -0.17
N LEU A 175 0.82 6.23 0.99
CA LEU A 175 0.18 5.26 1.88
C LEU A 175 -0.08 5.93 3.22
N PHE A 176 -1.28 5.81 3.76
CA PHE A 176 -1.60 6.30 5.11
C PHE A 176 -2.76 5.53 5.70
N SER A 177 -2.91 5.60 7.03
CA SER A 177 -4.02 4.96 7.74
C SER A 177 -5.00 5.99 8.31
N LYS A 178 -6.30 5.70 8.20
CA LYS A 178 -7.35 6.53 8.78
C LYS A 178 -8.55 5.69 9.20
N ASP A 179 -9.19 6.09 10.30
CA ASP A 179 -10.48 5.54 10.71
C ASP A 179 -11.56 5.97 9.70
N THR A 180 -12.35 5.00 9.25
CA THR A 180 -13.31 5.18 8.16
C THR A 180 -14.66 4.61 8.58
N ALA A 181 -15.71 5.41 8.38
CA ALA A 181 -17.08 4.97 8.63
C ALA A 181 -17.62 4.18 7.44
N PHE A 182 -18.32 3.08 7.71
CA PHE A 182 -19.04 2.28 6.74
C PHE A 182 -20.52 2.26 7.14
N SER A 183 -21.38 2.74 6.25
CA SER A 183 -22.83 2.74 6.50
C SER A 183 -23.39 1.33 6.26
N LEU A 184 -24.02 0.75 7.29
CA LEU A 184 -24.57 -0.60 7.22
C LEU A 184 -25.91 -0.57 6.51
N LYS A 185 -26.01 -1.32 5.40
CA LYS A 185 -27.21 -1.39 4.57
C LYS A 185 -28.44 -1.76 5.40
N GLY A 186 -29.54 -1.03 5.18
CA GLY A 186 -30.81 -1.26 5.88
C GLY A 186 -30.86 -0.72 7.32
N THR A 187 -29.84 0.02 7.77
CA THR A 187 -29.82 0.63 9.11
C THR A 187 -29.27 2.06 9.07
N ASN A 188 -29.54 2.84 10.11
CA ASN A 188 -28.91 4.16 10.31
C ASN A 188 -27.59 4.07 11.08
N LYS A 189 -26.99 2.88 11.13
CA LYS A 189 -25.81 2.59 11.93
C LYS A 189 -24.55 2.57 11.06
N ASN A 190 -23.42 2.94 11.67
CA ASN A 190 -22.12 2.94 11.01
C ASN A 190 -21.14 2.05 11.77
N ALA A 191 -20.31 1.30 11.05
CA ALA A 191 -19.13 0.65 11.59
C ALA A 191 -17.92 1.56 11.36
N ILE A 192 -17.09 1.77 12.38
CA ILE A 192 -15.81 2.48 12.23
C ILE A 192 -14.73 1.43 12.13
N ILE A 193 -13.97 1.47 11.05
CA ILE A 193 -12.90 0.52 10.77
C ILE A 193 -11.66 1.32 10.41
N ARG A 194 -10.51 0.92 10.94
CA ARG A 194 -9.25 1.52 10.52
C ARG A 194 -8.86 0.97 9.15
N CYS A 195 -8.62 1.86 8.20
CA CYS A 195 -8.28 1.50 6.84
C CYS A 195 -6.92 2.07 6.43
N ASN A 196 -6.17 1.27 5.69
CA ASN A 196 -5.04 1.73 4.89
C ASN A 196 -5.60 2.32 3.59
N PHE A 197 -5.12 3.49 3.20
CA PHE A 197 -5.41 4.14 1.93
C PHE A 197 -4.16 4.21 1.07
N LYS A 198 -4.37 4.09 -0.24
CA LYS A 198 -3.34 4.18 -1.26
C LYS A 198 -3.76 5.17 -2.34
N ILE A 199 -2.96 6.21 -2.55
CA ILE A 199 -3.04 7.10 -3.72
C ILE A 199 -1.92 6.67 -4.65
N GLU A 200 -2.22 6.31 -5.89
CA GLU A 200 -1.23 5.84 -6.86
C GLU A 200 -1.37 6.58 -8.18
N PHE A 201 -0.25 7.05 -8.74
CA PHE A 201 -0.19 7.68 -10.06
C PHE A 201 1.10 7.29 -10.76
N LEU A 202 1.11 7.35 -12.09
CA LEU A 202 2.31 7.00 -12.86
C LEU A 202 3.24 8.20 -12.93
N VAL A 203 4.54 7.94 -13.04
CA VAL A 203 5.57 8.99 -13.21
C VAL A 203 5.30 9.82 -14.47
N ARG A 204 4.80 9.19 -15.54
CA ARG A 204 4.43 9.88 -16.79
C ARG A 204 3.26 10.84 -16.64
N ASP A 205 2.47 10.71 -15.58
CA ASP A 205 1.31 11.57 -15.32
C ASP A 205 1.74 12.83 -14.54
N ILE A 206 3.02 12.96 -14.17
CA ILE A 206 3.58 14.13 -13.51
C ILE A 206 4.01 15.14 -14.59
N ASN A 207 3.34 16.28 -14.61
CA ASN A 207 3.61 17.37 -15.56
C ASN A 207 4.84 18.18 -15.14
N VAL A 208 4.79 18.71 -13.91
CA VAL A 208 5.85 19.54 -13.35
C VAL A 208 6.10 19.20 -11.89
N ILE A 209 7.36 19.27 -11.50
CA ILE A 209 7.82 19.20 -10.12
C ILE A 209 8.51 20.49 -9.75
N ARG A 210 8.08 21.11 -8.65
CA ARG A 210 8.80 22.23 -8.03
C ARG A 210 9.39 21.79 -6.70
N GLN A 211 10.60 22.22 -6.43
CA GLN A 211 11.29 21.91 -5.18
C GLN A 211 11.64 23.20 -4.44
N TYR A 212 11.31 23.23 -3.16
CA TYR A 212 11.63 24.32 -2.26
C TYR A 212 12.15 23.77 -0.95
N ARG A 213 12.88 24.60 -0.22
CA ARG A 213 13.32 24.30 1.12
C ARG A 213 12.76 25.35 2.07
N ASP A 214 12.03 24.89 3.07
CA ASP A 214 11.67 25.67 4.24
C ASP A 214 12.68 25.39 5.37
N MET A 215 12.65 26.22 6.42
CA MET A 215 13.48 26.08 7.62
C MET A 215 13.39 24.69 8.25
N SER A 216 12.25 24.03 8.11
CA SER A 216 11.95 22.75 8.78
C SER A 216 11.77 21.56 7.84
N SER A 217 11.60 21.78 6.53
CA SER A 217 11.13 20.76 5.59
C SER A 217 11.68 20.94 4.17
N LEU A 218 11.88 19.82 3.48
CA LEU A 218 12.07 19.74 2.04
C LEU A 218 10.67 19.65 1.40
N ILE A 219 10.30 20.64 0.60
CA ILE A 219 8.96 20.73 0.01
C ILE A 219 9.04 20.38 -1.47
N ILE A 220 8.12 19.51 -1.90
CA ILE A 220 7.91 19.16 -3.30
C ILE A 220 6.49 19.52 -3.66
N VAL A 221 6.29 20.17 -4.80
CA VAL A 221 4.98 20.40 -5.39
C VAL A 221 4.93 19.64 -6.69
N LEU A 222 4.05 18.65 -6.77
CA LEU A 222 3.77 17.88 -7.98
C LEU A 222 2.48 18.39 -8.60
N GLN A 223 2.49 18.63 -9.91
CA GLN A 223 1.27 18.82 -10.69
C GLN A 223 1.04 17.60 -11.57
N LEU A 224 -0.14 16.99 -11.44
CA LEU A 224 -0.52 15.81 -12.22
C LEU A 224 -1.39 16.21 -13.42
N ASP A 225 -1.21 15.53 -14.55
CA ASP A 225 -2.06 15.68 -15.74
C ASP A 225 -3.29 14.78 -15.73
N SER A 226 -3.31 13.78 -14.84
CA SER A 226 -4.45 12.89 -14.63
C SER A 226 -4.73 12.64 -13.16
N SER A 227 -6.00 12.42 -12.81
CA SER A 227 -6.39 12.04 -11.45
C SER A 227 -5.75 10.70 -11.05
N PRO A 228 -5.22 10.58 -9.82
CA PRO A 228 -4.62 9.34 -9.35
C PRO A 228 -5.66 8.23 -9.16
N SER A 229 -5.20 6.99 -9.13
CA SER A 229 -5.99 5.84 -8.69
C SER A 229 -6.00 5.75 -7.17
N LEU A 230 -7.18 5.51 -6.61
CA LEU A 230 -7.39 5.47 -5.17
C LEU A 230 -7.85 4.09 -4.73
N PHE A 231 -7.26 3.62 -3.64
CA PHE A 231 -7.59 2.33 -3.07
C PHE A 231 -7.63 2.38 -1.55
N TYR A 232 -8.31 1.42 -0.97
CA TYR A 232 -8.30 1.19 0.47
C TYR A 232 -8.36 -0.31 0.79
N ARG A 233 -7.95 -0.66 2.01
CA ARG A 233 -8.15 -1.98 2.62
C ARG A 233 -8.19 -1.84 4.14
N THR A 234 -8.64 -2.86 4.85
CA THR A 234 -8.60 -2.90 6.31
C THR A 234 -7.16 -2.80 6.83
N ALA A 235 -6.97 -2.22 8.02
CA ALA A 235 -5.65 -2.04 8.63
C ALA A 235 -5.46 -2.84 9.93
N ASP A 236 -6.52 -3.40 10.50
CA ASP A 236 -6.48 -4.14 11.77
C ASP A 236 -6.06 -5.61 11.59
N ASP A 237 -5.10 -5.85 10.69
CA ASP A 237 -4.56 -7.18 10.42
C ASP A 237 -3.41 -7.48 11.41
N ASP A 238 -3.24 -8.75 11.79
CA ASP A 238 -2.10 -9.20 12.59
C ASP A 238 -0.92 -9.45 11.65
N ILE A 239 0.16 -8.68 11.77
CA ILE A 239 1.31 -8.73 10.86
C ILE A 239 2.56 -9.13 11.64
N ALA A 240 3.21 -10.20 11.18
CA ALA A 240 4.50 -10.65 11.67
C ALA A 240 5.55 -10.53 10.55
N GLU A 241 6.55 -9.67 10.75
CA GLU A 241 7.69 -9.50 9.84
C GLU A 241 8.98 -9.96 10.52
N SER A 242 9.84 -10.66 9.77
CA SER A 242 11.09 -11.21 10.28
C SER A 242 12.33 -10.49 9.76
N VAL A 243 12.15 -9.46 8.93
CA VAL A 243 13.22 -8.74 8.26
C VAL A 243 13.18 -7.24 8.56
N PRO A 244 14.35 -6.57 8.61
CA PRO A 244 14.42 -5.14 8.93
C PRO A 244 14.37 -4.22 7.69
N PHE A 245 14.23 -4.78 6.49
CA PHE A 245 14.19 -4.04 5.23
C PHE A 245 12.76 -3.93 4.68
N ASP A 246 12.52 -2.92 3.86
CA ASP A 246 11.21 -2.66 3.27
C ASP A 246 10.78 -3.82 2.35
N LEU A 247 9.68 -4.49 2.71
CA LEU A 247 9.06 -5.49 1.86
C LEU A 247 8.08 -4.84 0.89
N LEU A 248 7.95 -5.45 -0.29
CA LEU A 248 6.86 -5.16 -1.21
C LEU A 248 5.52 -5.46 -0.56
N ASP A 249 4.46 -4.90 -1.13
CA ASP A 249 3.12 -5.15 -0.66
C ASP A 249 2.72 -6.63 -0.86
N ASP A 250 1.82 -7.14 -0.02
CA ASP A 250 1.36 -8.53 -0.04
C ASP A 250 0.18 -8.72 -1.01
N GLU A 251 -0.16 -9.98 -1.27
CA GLU A 251 -1.35 -10.35 -2.05
C GLU A 251 -2.70 -10.01 -1.37
N ASP A 252 -2.71 -9.27 -0.24
CA ASP A 252 -3.96 -8.79 0.35
C ASP A 252 -4.59 -7.70 -0.52
N PRO A 253 -5.78 -7.93 -1.10
CA PRO A 253 -6.31 -7.09 -2.18
C PRO A 253 -6.64 -5.67 -1.73
N TRP A 254 -6.35 -4.74 -2.63
CA TRP A 254 -6.80 -3.36 -2.56
C TRP A 254 -8.18 -3.21 -3.20
N ILE A 255 -9.09 -2.51 -2.51
CA ILE A 255 -10.42 -2.17 -3.04
C ILE A 255 -10.36 -0.78 -3.65
N ARG A 256 -10.82 -0.63 -4.90
CA ARG A 256 -10.83 0.68 -5.59
C ARG A 256 -11.90 1.60 -5.01
N THR A 257 -11.55 2.87 -4.80
CA THR A 257 -12.47 3.96 -4.42
C THR A 257 -12.34 5.14 -5.37
N THR A 258 -13.32 6.04 -5.39
CA THR A 258 -13.31 7.24 -6.26
C THR A 258 -12.72 8.47 -5.59
N ASP A 259 -12.90 8.59 -4.28
CA ASP A 259 -12.32 9.63 -3.43
C ASP A 259 -12.37 9.13 -1.97
N PHE A 260 -11.64 9.75 -1.06
CA PHE A 260 -11.75 9.51 0.40
C PHE A 260 -11.99 10.80 1.20
N THR A 261 -12.17 11.92 0.49
CA THR A 261 -12.45 13.23 1.05
C THR A 261 -13.92 13.56 0.83
N SER A 262 -14.55 14.19 1.81
CA SER A 262 -15.95 14.63 1.71
C SER A 262 -16.17 15.63 0.57
N SER A 263 -15.15 16.43 0.24
CA SER A 263 -15.19 17.46 -0.81
C SER A 263 -14.82 16.94 -2.20
N GLY A 264 -14.44 15.67 -2.35
CA GLY A 264 -13.94 15.15 -3.63
C GLY A 264 -12.63 15.79 -4.09
N ALA A 265 -11.80 16.26 -3.15
CA ALA A 265 -10.60 17.03 -3.43
C ALA A 265 -9.57 16.24 -4.25
N ILE A 266 -9.43 14.94 -4.02
CA ILE A 266 -8.39 14.13 -4.70
C ILE A 266 -8.70 13.97 -6.19
N GLY A 267 -9.98 13.78 -6.52
CA GLY A 267 -10.42 13.72 -7.92
C GLY A 267 -10.41 15.08 -8.64
N ARG A 268 -10.65 16.18 -7.91
CA ARG A 268 -10.82 17.53 -8.49
C ARG A 268 -9.54 18.36 -8.56
N CYS A 269 -8.60 18.09 -7.66
CA CYS A 269 -7.36 18.83 -7.55
C CYS A 269 -6.23 18.08 -8.27
N ASN A 270 -5.34 18.82 -8.90
CA ASN A 270 -4.20 18.27 -9.62
C ASN A 270 -2.84 18.59 -8.99
N THR A 271 -2.81 19.42 -7.94
CA THR A 271 -1.56 19.83 -7.29
C THR A 271 -1.42 19.16 -5.93
N TYR A 272 -0.26 18.52 -5.71
CA TYR A 272 0.09 17.76 -4.53
C TYR A 272 1.33 18.38 -3.91
N ARG A 273 1.18 19.01 -2.73
CA ARG A 273 2.28 19.58 -1.95
C ARG A 273 2.69 18.57 -0.88
N ILE A 274 3.95 18.18 -0.91
CA ILE A 274 4.55 17.18 -0.05
C ILE A 274 5.62 17.87 0.80
N SER A 275 5.44 17.89 2.12
CA SER A 275 6.46 18.38 3.04
C SER A 275 7.18 17.19 3.65
N ILE A 276 8.49 17.11 3.46
CA ILE A 276 9.32 15.97 3.81
C ILE A 276 10.39 16.42 4.80
N PRO A 277 10.61 15.70 5.91
CA PRO A 277 11.68 16.01 6.85
C PRO A 277 13.07 16.01 6.22
N PRO A 278 13.98 16.92 6.61
CA PRO A 278 15.34 16.96 6.09
C PRO A 278 16.14 15.66 6.26
N ARG A 279 15.83 14.83 7.28
CA ARG A 279 16.43 13.50 7.49
C ARG A 279 16.24 12.54 6.31
N HIS A 280 15.22 12.76 5.48
CA HIS A 280 14.98 11.97 4.27
C HIS A 280 15.68 12.53 3.02
N GLY A 281 16.47 13.61 3.15
CA GLY A 281 17.04 14.33 2.01
C GLY A 281 17.85 13.47 1.04
N LEU A 282 18.64 12.51 1.54
CA LEU A 282 19.40 11.61 0.66
C LEU A 282 18.49 10.67 -0.15
N ARG A 283 17.45 10.12 0.48
CA ARG A 283 16.47 9.27 -0.22
C ARG A 283 15.64 10.09 -1.21
N LEU A 284 15.25 11.30 -0.81
CA LEU A 284 14.54 12.22 -1.70
C LEU A 284 15.40 12.58 -2.91
N LYS A 285 16.68 12.90 -2.73
CA LYS A 285 17.59 13.17 -3.85
C LYS A 285 17.62 12.03 -4.86
N LYS A 286 17.75 10.78 -4.40
CA LYS A 286 17.70 9.60 -5.29
C LYS A 286 16.37 9.49 -6.04
N ALA A 287 15.25 9.76 -5.37
CA ALA A 287 13.94 9.77 -6.01
C ALA A 287 13.83 10.87 -7.08
N MET A 288 14.31 12.08 -6.78
CA MET A 288 14.33 13.19 -7.73
C MET A 288 15.26 12.95 -8.93
N ASP A 289 16.43 12.36 -8.69
CA ASP A 289 17.37 11.97 -9.75
C ASP A 289 16.71 10.97 -10.71
N PHE A 290 15.97 10.00 -10.18
CA PHE A 290 15.18 9.06 -10.99
C PHE A 290 14.07 9.76 -11.78
N LEU A 291 13.28 10.62 -11.16
CA LEU A 291 12.19 11.36 -11.84
C LEU A 291 12.74 12.25 -12.98
N SER A 292 13.89 12.89 -12.76
CA SER A 292 14.61 13.65 -13.77
C SER A 292 15.01 12.79 -14.97
N GLN A 293 15.53 11.59 -14.73
CA GLN A 293 15.87 10.62 -15.79
C GLN A 293 14.64 10.17 -16.60
N GLN A 294 13.45 10.19 -16.00
CA GLN A 294 12.19 9.90 -16.68
C GLN A 294 11.64 11.10 -17.48
N ARG A 295 12.43 12.18 -17.63
CA ARG A 295 12.07 13.42 -18.37
C ARG A 295 10.89 14.19 -17.77
N VAL A 296 10.63 14.02 -16.47
CA VAL A 296 9.68 14.88 -15.77
C VAL A 296 10.29 16.28 -15.67
N TRP A 297 9.51 17.33 -15.98
CA TRP A 297 10.00 18.71 -15.88
C TRP A 297 10.18 19.07 -14.40
N ILE A 298 11.43 19.31 -13.99
CA ILE A 298 11.74 19.81 -12.65
C ILE A 298 12.08 21.29 -12.78
N GLU A 299 11.21 22.15 -12.26
CA GLU A 299 11.43 23.60 -12.25
C GLU A 299 12.48 23.93 -11.19
N ALA A 300 13.54 24.62 -11.60
CA ALA A 300 14.58 25.07 -10.67
C ALA A 300 13.99 26.11 -9.70
N PRO A 301 14.42 26.13 -8.42
CA PRO A 301 13.99 27.17 -7.50
C PRO A 301 14.41 28.53 -8.05
N THR A 302 13.43 29.42 -8.28
CA THR A 302 13.71 30.82 -8.57
C THR A 302 14.49 31.38 -7.40
N SER A 303 15.74 31.79 -7.64
CA SER A 303 16.55 32.45 -6.63
C SER A 303 15.90 33.79 -6.30
N THR A 304 15.24 33.88 -5.14
CA THR A 304 14.94 35.14 -4.49
C THR A 304 16.11 35.58 -3.63
#